data_AF-A0A7V4PRA9-F1
#
_entry.id   AF-A0A7V4PRA9-F1
#
_cell.length_a   1.000
_cell.length_b   1.000
_cell.length_c   1.000
_cell.angle_alpha   90.00
_cell.angle_beta   90.00
_cell.angle_gamma   90.00
#
_symmetry.space_group_name_H-M   'P 1'
#
loop_
_entity.id
_entity.type
_entity.pdbx_description
1 polymer ?
#
loop_
_entity_poly.entity_id
_entity_poly.type
_entity_poly.pdbx_seq_one_letter_code
_entity_poly.pdbx_strand_id
1 'polypeptide(L)'
;MAEAKRQIAFVVDLNKCIGCHTCTIACKTLWTNDKGMDHMWWMKVNTMPGRGYPKDWEQMGGGYNGDGQLNLGKQPGIEDYGKPMEFNYEEVFYGGNGHKAHLAPRESPGWGPNWEEDIASGEYPNAYFFYMPR
;
A
#
# COMPACT_ATOMS: atom_id res chain seq x y z
N MET A 1 -13.49 12.09 -29.86
CA MET A 1 -12.42 11.41 -29.11
C MET A 1 -12.06 10.13 -29.84
N ALA A 2 -10.80 9.71 -29.82
CA ALA A 2 -10.42 8.44 -30.41
C ALA A 2 -11.02 7.30 -29.58
N GLU A 3 -11.87 6.47 -30.19
CA GLU A 3 -12.48 5.32 -29.54
C GLU A 3 -11.54 4.12 -29.61
N ALA A 4 -11.37 3.43 -28.48
CA ALA A 4 -10.51 2.24 -28.43
C ALA A 4 -11.22 1.07 -29.12
N LYS A 5 -10.54 0.40 -30.06
CA LYS A 5 -11.09 -0.78 -30.76
C LYS A 5 -11.35 -1.97 -29.81
N ARG A 6 -10.60 -2.05 -28.70
CA ARG A 6 -10.70 -3.09 -27.67
C ARG A 6 -10.34 -2.48 -26.30
N GLN A 7 -10.92 -3.01 -25.24
CA GLN A 7 -10.68 -2.62 -23.86
C GLN A 7 -10.22 -3.84 -23.05
N ILE A 8 -9.10 -3.72 -22.32
CA ILE A 8 -8.67 -4.71 -21.33
C ILE A 8 -9.50 -4.48 -20.05
N ALA A 9 -9.98 -5.57 -19.46
CA ALA A 9 -10.73 -5.56 -18.21
C ALA A 9 -10.19 -6.62 -17.24
N PHE A 10 -10.35 -6.36 -15.95
CA PHE A 10 -9.94 -7.25 -14.87
C PHE A 10 -11.15 -7.56 -14.00
N VAL A 11 -11.17 -8.77 -13.43
CA VAL A 11 -12.15 -9.19 -12.42
C VAL A 11 -11.37 -9.70 -11.23
N VAL A 12 -11.69 -9.19 -10.03
CA VAL A 12 -11.11 -9.62 -8.77
C VAL A 12 -12.21 -10.21 -7.91
N ASP A 13 -12.10 -11.50 -7.59
CA ASP A 13 -13.05 -12.18 -6.70
C ASP A 13 -12.62 -12.03 -5.24
N LEU A 14 -13.33 -11.15 -4.52
CA LEU A 14 -13.06 -10.85 -3.12
C LEU A 14 -13.34 -12.04 -2.19
N ASN A 15 -14.13 -13.04 -2.62
CA ASN A 15 -14.34 -14.28 -1.85
C ASN A 15 -13.09 -15.18 -1.85
N LYS A 16 -12.16 -14.96 -2.79
CA LYS A 16 -10.98 -15.81 -2.99
C LYS A 16 -9.66 -15.11 -2.67
N CYS A 17 -9.67 -13.80 -2.46
CA CYS A 17 -8.47 -13.07 -2.08
C CYS A 17 -8.09 -13.43 -0.64
N ILE A 18 -6.84 -13.86 -0.45
CA ILE A 18 -6.31 -14.27 0.86
C ILE A 18 -5.26 -13.29 1.41
N GLY A 19 -5.11 -12.11 0.81
CA GLY A 19 -4.19 -11.09 1.33
C GLY A 19 -2.70 -11.45 1.27
N CYS A 20 -2.26 -12.41 0.44
CA CYS A 20 -0.88 -12.90 0.48
C CYS A 20 0.19 -11.99 -0.15
N HIS A 21 -0.20 -10.86 -0.74
CA HIS A 21 0.70 -9.88 -1.40
C HIS A 21 1.56 -10.39 -2.56
N THR A 22 1.34 -11.60 -3.08
CA THR A 22 2.11 -12.12 -4.23
C THR A 22 2.00 -11.21 -5.46
N CYS A 23 0.81 -10.68 -5.76
CA CYS A 23 0.62 -9.75 -6.87
C CYS A 23 1.36 -8.42 -6.66
N THR A 24 1.38 -7.91 -5.42
CA THR A 24 2.13 -6.73 -5.00
C THR A 24 3.63 -6.92 -5.29
N ILE A 25 4.22 -8.02 -4.82
CA ILE A 25 5.65 -8.30 -4.98
C ILE A 25 6.01 -8.61 -6.44
N ALA A 26 5.17 -9.35 -7.17
CA ALA A 26 5.40 -9.61 -8.59
C ALA A 26 5.48 -8.30 -9.40
N CYS A 27 4.56 -7.36 -9.15
CA CYS A 27 4.59 -6.05 -9.81
C CYS A 27 5.81 -5.22 -9.38
N LYS A 28 6.12 -5.21 -8.08
CA LYS A 28 7.24 -4.43 -7.51
C LYS A 28 8.58 -4.84 -8.12
N THR A 29 8.84 -6.14 -8.14
CA THR A 29 10.11 -6.71 -8.60
C THR A 29 10.28 -6.66 -10.11
N LEU A 30 9.18 -6.64 -10.87
CA LEU A 30 9.22 -6.55 -12.32
C LEU A 30 9.31 -5.10 -12.83
N TRP A 31 8.64 -4.14 -12.17
CA TRP A 31 8.44 -2.81 -12.74
C TRP A 31 8.89 -1.62 -11.89
N THR A 32 8.91 -1.74 -10.57
CA THR A 32 9.15 -0.59 -9.67
C THR A 32 10.31 -0.81 -8.70
N ASN A 33 11.39 -1.40 -9.22
CA ASN A 33 12.64 -1.69 -8.51
C ASN A 33 13.78 -0.69 -8.80
N ASP A 34 13.53 0.35 -9.62
CA ASP A 34 14.49 1.39 -9.91
C ASP A 34 14.56 2.48 -8.82
N LYS A 35 15.67 3.22 -8.79
CA LYS A 35 15.92 4.30 -7.84
C LYS A 35 14.81 5.33 -7.84
N GLY A 36 14.25 5.62 -6.66
CA GLY A 36 13.16 6.60 -6.48
C GLY A 36 11.76 6.02 -6.63
N MET A 37 11.64 4.74 -7.00
CA MET A 37 10.36 4.02 -7.09
C MET A 37 10.07 3.18 -5.84
N ASP A 38 10.88 3.32 -4.80
CA ASP A 38 10.81 2.50 -3.58
C ASP A 38 9.46 2.62 -2.87
N HIS A 39 8.87 3.82 -2.88
CA HIS A 39 7.53 4.05 -2.35
C HIS A 39 6.43 3.55 -3.28
N MET A 40 6.69 3.32 -4.58
CA MET A 40 5.65 3.02 -5.57
C MET A 40 5.20 1.55 -5.52
N TRP A 41 3.95 1.35 -5.11
CA TRP A 41 3.21 0.08 -5.17
C TRP A 41 2.08 0.19 -6.20
N TRP A 42 2.38 -0.12 -7.47
CA TRP A 42 1.38 -0.05 -8.55
C TRP A 42 0.24 -1.05 -8.31
N MET A 43 0.61 -2.30 -8.03
CA MET A 43 -0.28 -3.30 -7.42
C MET A 43 -0.07 -3.29 -5.90
N LYS A 44 -1.16 -3.25 -5.14
CA LYS A 44 -1.17 -3.35 -3.68
C LYS A 44 -2.37 -4.16 -3.24
N VAL A 45 -2.31 -4.68 -2.02
CA VAL A 45 -3.45 -5.31 -1.34
C VAL A 45 -3.56 -4.65 0.03
N ASN A 46 -4.75 -4.16 0.37
CA ASN A 46 -5.01 -3.58 1.69
C ASN A 46 -6.20 -4.27 2.34
N THR A 47 -6.19 -4.32 3.68
CA THR A 47 -7.35 -4.70 4.50
C THR A 47 -8.41 -3.61 4.42
N MET A 48 -9.67 -4.04 4.25
CA MET A 48 -10.84 -3.17 4.20
C MET A 48 -11.90 -3.63 5.23
N PRO A 49 -12.58 -2.70 5.93
CA PRO A 49 -12.35 -1.25 5.91
C PRO A 49 -11.00 -0.85 6.51
N GLY A 50 -10.37 0.17 5.93
CA GLY A 50 -9.04 0.65 6.31
C GLY A 50 -8.65 1.87 5.48
N ARG A 51 -7.54 2.53 5.83
CA ARG A 51 -7.11 3.77 5.16
C ARG A 51 -6.52 3.54 3.78
N GLY A 52 -6.12 2.29 3.50
CA GLY A 52 -5.54 1.86 2.23
C GLY A 52 -4.23 2.56 1.90
N TYR A 53 -3.87 2.52 0.61
CA TYR A 53 -2.66 3.14 0.09
C TYR A 53 -2.92 3.94 -1.21
N PRO A 54 -2.47 5.20 -1.30
CA PRO A 54 -1.93 6.03 -0.22
C PRO A 54 -2.92 6.20 0.93
N LYS A 55 -2.43 6.57 2.11
CA LYS A 55 -3.23 6.76 3.31
C LYS A 55 -4.41 7.70 3.02
N ASP A 56 -5.63 7.24 3.29
CA ASP A 56 -6.90 7.96 3.07
C ASP A 56 -7.19 8.31 1.61
N TRP A 57 -6.74 7.49 0.65
CA TRP A 57 -6.89 7.75 -0.79
C TRP A 57 -8.33 8.01 -1.25
N GLU A 58 -9.35 7.42 -0.61
CA GLU A 58 -10.77 7.63 -0.94
C GLU A 58 -11.24 9.07 -0.67
N GLN A 59 -10.53 9.79 0.19
CA GLN A 59 -10.84 11.17 0.58
C GLN A 59 -10.03 12.21 -0.21
N MET A 60 -9.16 11.77 -1.13
CA MET A 60 -8.26 12.67 -1.85
C MET A 60 -8.92 13.41 -3.02
N GLY A 61 -10.18 13.14 -3.34
CA GLY A 61 -10.89 13.76 -4.46
C GLY A 61 -10.36 13.29 -5.82
N GLY A 62 -10.51 14.13 -6.84
CA GLY A 62 -10.25 13.75 -8.24
C GLY A 62 -11.51 13.26 -8.96
N GLY A 63 -11.32 12.72 -10.17
CA GLY A 63 -12.41 12.21 -10.99
C GLY A 63 -13.28 13.32 -11.60
N TYR A 64 -14.57 13.03 -11.78
CA TYR A 64 -15.54 13.95 -12.38
C TYR A 64 -16.74 14.13 -11.44
N ASN A 65 -17.36 15.32 -11.45
CA ASN A 65 -18.62 15.55 -10.74
C ASN A 65 -19.82 14.96 -11.51
N GLY A 66 -21.02 15.08 -10.95
CA GLY A 66 -22.26 14.58 -11.57
C GLY A 66 -22.59 15.21 -12.93
N ASP A 67 -22.02 16.39 -13.22
CA ASP A 67 -22.15 17.11 -14.49
C ASP A 67 -21.03 16.76 -15.49
N GLY A 68 -20.16 15.80 -15.15
CA GLY A 68 -19.04 15.38 -15.98
C GLY A 68 -17.86 16.37 -16.02
N GLN A 69 -17.81 17.34 -15.11
CA GLN A 69 -16.71 18.30 -15.01
C GLN A 69 -15.58 17.72 -14.14
N LEU A 70 -14.34 18.01 -14.52
CA LEU A 70 -13.15 17.55 -13.80
C LEU A 70 -13.11 18.12 -12.38
N ASN A 71 -12.96 17.26 -11.38
CA ASN A 71 -12.67 17.64 -10.00
C ASN A 71 -11.17 17.49 -9.73
N LEU A 72 -10.56 18.50 -9.12
CA LEU A 72 -9.16 18.43 -8.71
C LEU A 72 -9.03 17.72 -7.35
N GLY A 73 -8.09 16.80 -7.25
CA GLY A 73 -7.76 16.09 -6.02
C GLY A 73 -6.57 16.70 -5.28
N LYS A 74 -6.32 16.19 -4.07
CA LYS A 74 -5.12 16.44 -3.29
C LYS A 74 -3.95 15.63 -3.86
N GLN A 75 -2.79 16.28 -4.02
CA GLN A 75 -1.54 15.56 -4.27
C GLN A 75 -1.05 14.92 -2.96
N PRO A 76 -0.88 13.58 -2.90
CA PRO A 76 -0.40 12.91 -1.69
C PRO A 76 1.07 13.29 -1.40
N GLY A 77 1.40 13.44 -0.12
CA GLY A 77 2.79 13.62 0.33
C GLY A 77 3.50 12.28 0.50
N ILE A 78 4.83 12.29 0.65
CA ILE A 78 5.61 11.05 0.87
C ILE A 78 5.16 10.29 2.13
N GLU A 79 4.73 11.01 3.17
CA GLU A 79 4.22 10.40 4.40
C GLU A 79 2.88 9.68 4.21
N ASP A 80 2.09 10.07 3.19
CA ASP A 80 0.84 9.38 2.82
C ASP A 80 1.13 8.04 2.11
N TYR A 81 2.31 7.90 1.48
CA TYR A 81 2.77 6.64 0.91
C TYR A 81 3.49 5.75 1.94
N GLY A 82 4.01 6.36 3.00
CA GLY A 82 4.92 5.71 3.95
C GLY A 82 6.35 5.70 3.42
N LYS A 83 7.31 5.97 4.31
CA LYS A 83 8.74 5.94 3.95
C LYS A 83 9.25 4.50 3.87
N PRO A 84 10.00 4.13 2.82
CA PRO A 84 10.73 2.87 2.79
C PRO A 84 11.63 2.75 4.02
N MET A 85 11.56 1.60 4.70
CA MET A 85 12.33 1.38 5.92
C MET A 85 13.74 0.88 5.56
N GLU A 86 14.76 1.56 6.06
CA GLU A 86 16.12 1.05 6.10
C GLU A 86 16.40 0.38 7.45
N PHE A 87 17.09 -0.75 7.43
CA PHE A 87 17.37 -1.54 8.63
C PHE A 87 18.86 -1.51 8.99
N ASN A 88 19.16 -1.67 10.28
CA ASN A 88 20.50 -1.62 10.85
C ASN A 88 21.27 -2.97 10.75
N TYR A 89 21.23 -3.65 9.60
CA TYR A 89 21.86 -4.98 9.44
C TYR A 89 23.35 -5.02 9.80
N GLU A 90 24.13 -4.02 9.37
CA GLU A 90 25.56 -3.94 9.65
C GLU A 90 25.88 -3.86 11.15
N GLU A 91 25.11 -3.06 11.89
CA GLU A 91 25.27 -2.89 13.34
C GLU A 91 25.01 -4.20 14.10
N VAL A 92 24.01 -4.96 13.66
CA VAL A 92 23.56 -6.19 14.31
C VAL A 92 24.46 -7.38 13.96
N PHE A 93 24.79 -7.57 12.68
CA PHE A 93 25.49 -8.77 12.23
C PHE A 93 27.02 -8.62 12.26
N TYR A 94 27.54 -7.40 12.06
CA TYR A 94 28.98 -7.18 11.89
C TYR A 94 29.58 -6.16 12.88
N GLY A 95 28.74 -5.44 13.65
CA GLY A 95 29.18 -4.40 14.57
C GLY A 95 29.80 -4.86 15.89
N GLY A 96 29.82 -6.17 16.19
CA GLY A 96 30.40 -6.69 17.45
C GLY A 96 29.59 -6.32 18.71
N ASN A 97 28.33 -5.92 18.55
CA ASN A 97 27.48 -5.43 19.64
C ASN A 97 26.87 -6.55 20.51
N GLY A 98 26.95 -7.82 20.08
CA GLY A 98 26.31 -8.95 20.75
C GLY A 98 24.82 -8.68 20.98
N HIS A 99 24.34 -8.85 22.20
CA HIS A 99 22.94 -8.59 22.58
C HIS A 99 22.61 -7.12 22.88
N LYS A 100 23.55 -6.18 22.66
CA LYS A 100 23.31 -4.75 22.89
C LYS A 100 22.58 -4.07 21.73
N ALA A 101 22.56 -4.69 20.55
CA ALA A 101 21.83 -4.23 19.38
C ALA A 101 20.81 -5.29 18.95
N HIS A 102 19.69 -4.86 18.38
CA HIS A 102 18.72 -5.73 17.73
C HIS A 102 18.34 -5.17 16.36
N LEU A 103 17.81 -6.04 15.50
CA LEU A 103 17.32 -5.63 14.18
C LEU A 103 16.14 -4.67 14.36
N ALA A 104 16.26 -3.49 13.76
CA ALA A 104 15.26 -2.44 13.80
C ALA A 104 15.37 -1.53 12.56
N PRO A 105 14.27 -0.83 12.19
CA PRO A 105 14.36 0.32 11.32
C PRO A 105 15.30 1.38 11.91
N ARG A 106 16.11 2.04 11.07
CA ARG A 106 17.01 3.14 11.47
C ARG A 106 16.25 4.35 12.00
N GLU A 107 15.04 4.57 11.51
CA GLU A 107 14.13 5.61 11.96
C GLU A 107 12.81 4.96 12.40
N SER A 108 12.19 5.50 13.46
CA SER A 108 10.90 5.01 13.92
C SER A 108 9.83 5.21 12.83
N PRO A 109 9.16 4.15 12.36
CA PRO A 109 8.16 4.30 11.32
C PRO A 109 6.88 4.90 11.91
N GLY A 110 6.28 5.87 11.19
CA GLY A 110 4.99 6.44 11.57
C GLY A 110 3.80 5.70 10.98
N TRP A 111 3.85 5.44 9.67
CA TRP A 111 2.82 4.72 8.92
C TRP A 111 3.45 4.08 7.68
N GLY A 112 2.81 3.08 7.09
CA GLY A 112 3.27 2.41 5.88
C GLY A 112 2.14 1.81 5.03
N PRO A 113 2.45 1.36 3.79
CA PRO A 113 1.46 0.94 2.80
C PRO A 113 0.43 -0.10 3.23
N ASN A 114 0.73 -0.90 4.25
CA ASN A 114 -0.14 -1.94 4.80
C ASN A 114 -0.19 -1.89 6.34
N TRP A 115 -0.09 -0.69 6.91
CA TRP A 115 0.03 -0.49 8.37
C TRP A 115 -1.15 -1.03 9.19
N GLU A 116 -2.34 -1.10 8.58
CA GLU A 116 -3.57 -1.55 9.22
C GLU A 116 -3.98 -2.96 8.78
N GLU A 117 -2.99 -3.78 8.38
CA GLU A 117 -3.23 -5.19 8.03
C GLU A 117 -3.94 -5.92 9.16
N ASP A 118 -4.98 -6.66 8.79
CA ASP A 118 -5.83 -7.48 9.66
C ASP A 118 -6.44 -6.73 10.86
N ILE A 119 -6.44 -5.40 10.85
CA ILE A 119 -7.22 -4.60 11.78
C ILE A 119 -8.68 -4.63 11.31
N ALA A 120 -9.47 -5.47 11.96
CA ALA A 120 -10.89 -5.60 11.69
C ALA A 120 -11.68 -4.36 12.11
N SER A 121 -12.76 -4.08 11.39
CA SER A 121 -13.80 -3.12 11.81
C SER A 121 -14.90 -3.82 12.60
N GLY A 122 -15.67 -3.05 13.36
CA GLY A 122 -16.71 -3.58 14.24
C GLY A 122 -16.16 -4.04 15.60
N GLU A 123 -17.03 -4.68 16.38
CA GLU A 123 -16.70 -5.13 17.74
C GLU A 123 -16.84 -6.66 17.83
N TYR A 124 -15.99 -7.28 18.66
CA TYR A 124 -16.08 -8.71 18.94
C TYR A 124 -17.48 -9.09 19.46
N PRO A 125 -18.11 -10.18 18.99
CA PRO A 125 -17.60 -11.20 18.07
C PRO A 125 -17.90 -10.95 16.58
N ASN A 126 -18.41 -9.76 16.22
CA ASN A 126 -18.84 -9.39 14.87
C ASN A 126 -17.80 -8.52 14.14
N ALA A 127 -16.52 -8.67 14.49
CA ALA A 127 -15.45 -7.99 13.80
C ALA A 127 -15.34 -8.52 12.36
N TYR A 128 -15.10 -7.64 11.39
CA TYR A 128 -15.04 -8.00 9.97
C TYR A 128 -13.93 -7.27 9.23
N PHE A 129 -13.37 -7.95 8.24
CA PHE A 129 -12.51 -7.35 7.22
C PHE A 129 -12.45 -8.26 5.98
N PHE A 130 -11.93 -7.72 4.88
CA PHE A 130 -11.54 -8.48 3.69
C PHE A 130 -10.33 -7.83 3.02
N TYR A 131 -9.74 -8.49 2.03
CA TYR A 131 -8.59 -7.97 1.29
C TYR A 131 -9.00 -7.42 -0.06
N MET A 132 -8.50 -6.23 -0.39
CA MET A 132 -8.80 -5.55 -1.65
C MET A 132 -7.52 -5.29 -2.47
N PRO A 133 -7.25 -6.12 -3.49
CA PRO A 133 -6.22 -5.85 -4.49
C PRO A 133 -6.59 -4.66 -5.38
N ARG A 134 -5.66 -3.74 -5.61
CA ARG A 134 -5.84 -2.59 -6.50
C ARG A 134 -4.54 -2.16 -7.15
#